data_AF-A0A8H4PYW8-F1
#
_entry.id   AF-A0A8H4PYW8-F1
#
_cell.length_a   1.000
_cell.length_b   1.000
_cell.length_c   1.000
_cell.angle_alpha   90.00
_cell.angle_beta   90.00
_cell.angle_gamma   90.00
#
_symmetry.space_group_name_H-M   'P 1'
#
loop_
_entity.id
_entity.type
_entity.pdbx_description
1 polymer ?
#
loop_
_entity_poly.entity_id
_entity_poly.type
_entity_poly.pdbx_seq_one_letter_code
_entity_poly.pdbx_strand_id
1 'polypeptide(L)'
;MLARFATNLESNNDAANADRGVRAMVVGTGAAEDSRDVRHAYMATGGSDKKLRFWDIGRIENSGVYSGLLPDEPLPTYMTSHPTTGVTVNAEKSSRHTGSGGGNNDGGGSTGTKGKNTASGRPPRSTVISMMQQQLLQSHLDAVLDLVIIEYPYTMSVSVDRSGVVFVFQ
;
A
#
# COMPACT_ATOMS: atom_id res chain seq x y z
N MET A 1 12.17 -15.11 26.81
CA MET A 1 12.69 -13.98 26.00
C MET A 1 12.30 -14.02 24.52
N LEU A 2 11.91 -15.17 23.95
CA LEU A 2 11.51 -15.32 22.54
C LEU A 2 10.05 -14.95 22.23
N ALA A 3 9.17 -14.92 23.24
CA ALA A 3 7.75 -14.58 23.07
C ALA A 3 7.52 -13.17 22.47
N ARG A 4 8.46 -12.23 22.65
CA ARG A 4 8.37 -10.88 22.07
C ARG A 4 8.48 -10.85 20.54
N PHE A 5 9.05 -11.89 19.93
CA PHE A 5 9.14 -12.05 18.48
C PHE A 5 7.94 -12.82 17.92
N ALA A 6 7.16 -13.47 18.80
CA ALA A 6 6.12 -14.43 18.45
C ALA A 6 4.71 -13.86 18.70
N THR A 7 4.41 -12.64 18.28
CA THR A 7 3.03 -12.12 18.29
C THR A 7 2.87 -10.99 17.28
N ASN A 8 2.28 -11.27 16.11
CA ASN A 8 1.02 -10.65 15.66
C ASN A 8 0.65 -11.17 14.25
N LEU A 9 0.21 -12.42 14.16
CA LEU A 9 -0.68 -12.83 13.07
C LEU A 9 -2.07 -12.29 13.42
N GLU A 10 -2.27 -10.97 13.26
CA GLU A 10 -3.56 -10.35 13.53
C GLU A 10 -4.60 -10.95 12.58
N SER A 11 -5.60 -11.61 13.18
CA SER A 11 -6.85 -11.98 12.52
C SER A 11 -7.47 -10.76 11.85
N ASN A 12 -7.99 -10.95 10.64
CA ASN A 12 -8.60 -9.98 9.70
C ASN A 12 -9.59 -8.92 10.26
N ASN A 13 -9.85 -8.86 11.57
CA ASN A 13 -10.90 -8.06 12.19
C ASN A 13 -10.41 -6.77 12.89
N ASP A 14 -9.10 -6.51 12.98
CA ASP A 14 -8.53 -5.30 13.60
C ASP A 14 -8.11 -4.22 12.57
N ALA A 15 -8.69 -4.20 11.37
CA ALA A 15 -8.34 -3.22 10.32
C ALA A 15 -8.47 -1.73 10.75
N ALA A 16 -9.22 -1.45 11.83
CA ALA A 16 -9.37 -0.13 12.41
C ALA A 16 -8.25 0.27 13.40
N ASN A 17 -7.54 -0.71 14.00
CA ASN A 17 -6.48 -0.50 15.01
C ASN A 17 -5.15 -1.18 14.66
N ALA A 18 -5.05 -1.82 13.49
CA ALA A 18 -3.81 -2.40 13.00
C ALA A 18 -2.71 -1.34 13.05
N ASP A 19 -1.60 -1.68 13.70
CA ASP A 19 -0.40 -0.86 13.73
C ASP A 19 -0.03 -0.46 12.29
N ARG A 20 -0.15 0.82 11.94
CA ARG A 20 0.33 1.38 10.65
C ARG A 20 1.66 2.10 10.84
N GLY A 21 2.35 1.82 11.93
CA GLY A 21 3.63 2.43 12.25
C GLY A 21 4.66 2.13 11.18
N VAL A 22 5.33 3.19 10.73
CA VAL A 22 6.57 3.08 9.95
C VAL A 22 7.64 2.47 10.85
N ARG A 23 8.28 1.41 10.36
CA ARG A 23 9.35 0.68 11.09
C ARG A 23 10.66 0.67 10.33
N ALA A 24 10.59 0.78 9.00
CA ALA A 24 11.71 0.89 8.11
C ALA A 24 11.60 2.20 7.33
N MET A 25 12.70 2.94 7.25
CA MET A 25 12.77 4.19 6.52
C MET A 25 14.17 4.40 5.99
N VAL A 26 14.28 4.73 4.72
CA VAL A 26 15.50 5.19 4.07
C VAL A 26 15.23 6.54 3.42
N VAL A 27 16.21 7.42 3.49
CA VAL A 27 16.19 8.73 2.84
C VAL A 27 17.39 8.83 1.93
N GLY A 28 17.22 9.49 0.80
CA GLY A 28 18.29 9.64 -0.16
C GLY A 28 18.06 10.85 -1.06
N THR A 29 19.05 11.13 -1.89
CA THR A 29 18.96 12.14 -2.93
C THR A 29 19.37 11.50 -4.24
N GLY A 30 18.45 11.39 -5.19
CA GLY A 30 18.75 10.90 -6.53
C GLY A 30 19.18 12.04 -7.44
N ALA A 31 20.15 11.81 -8.31
CA ALA A 31 20.34 12.64 -9.49
C ALA A 31 19.45 12.08 -10.61
N ALA A 32 18.60 12.92 -11.21
CA ALA A 32 18.01 12.54 -12.49
C ALA A 32 19.15 12.51 -13.52
N GLU A 33 19.36 11.37 -14.21
CA GLU A 33 20.44 11.15 -15.18
C GLU A 33 20.61 12.32 -16.19
N ASP A 34 19.51 13.02 -16.51
CA ASP A 34 19.48 14.13 -17.47
C ASP A 34 19.54 15.55 -16.87
N SER A 35 19.52 15.71 -15.54
CA SER A 35 19.50 17.02 -14.89
C SER A 35 20.71 17.20 -13.98
N ARG A 36 21.75 17.84 -14.52
CA ARG A 36 23.04 18.05 -13.84
C ARG A 36 22.95 18.81 -12.50
N ASP A 37 21.80 19.42 -12.18
CA ASP A 37 21.66 20.33 -11.04
C ASP A 37 20.48 20.03 -10.09
N VAL A 38 19.55 19.11 -10.42
CA VAL A 38 18.39 18.84 -9.57
C VAL A 38 18.54 17.50 -8.85
N ARG A 39 19.04 17.56 -7.61
CA ARG A 39 18.97 16.44 -6.68
C ARG A 39 17.56 16.34 -6.12
N HIS A 40 16.87 15.25 -6.41
CA HIS A 40 15.55 14.97 -5.87
C HIS A 40 15.69 14.24 -4.54
N ALA A 41 15.27 14.88 -3.45
CA ALA A 41 15.18 14.20 -2.16
C ALA A 41 14.01 13.23 -2.20
N TYR A 42 14.26 12.00 -1.77
CA TYR A 42 13.24 10.97 -1.68
C TYR A 42 13.33 10.25 -0.33
N MET A 43 12.25 9.54 -0.02
CA MET A 43 12.18 8.63 1.11
C MET A 43 11.49 7.35 0.65
N ALA A 44 11.92 6.21 1.17
CA ALA A 44 11.16 4.97 1.06
C ALA A 44 10.86 4.43 2.46
N THR A 45 9.65 3.94 2.67
CA THR A 45 9.19 3.50 3.98
C THR A 45 8.49 2.15 3.90
N GLY A 46 8.64 1.35 4.96
CA GLY A 46 7.89 0.13 5.20
C GLY A 46 7.46 0.02 6.67
N GLY A 47 6.47 -0.81 6.95
CA GLY A 47 6.00 -0.97 8.32
C GLY A 47 5.05 -2.13 8.56
N SER A 48 4.29 -2.00 9.64
CA SER A 48 3.35 -3.03 10.12
C SER A 48 2.17 -3.30 9.18
N ASP A 49 1.86 -2.35 8.29
CA ASP A 49 0.83 -2.54 7.26
C ASP A 49 1.35 -3.28 6.02
N LYS A 50 2.59 -3.77 6.06
CA LYS A 50 3.20 -4.67 5.07
C LYS A 50 3.36 -4.03 3.69
N LYS A 51 3.22 -2.70 3.62
CA LYS A 51 3.34 -1.92 2.40
C LYS A 51 4.68 -1.23 2.31
N LEU A 52 5.19 -1.15 1.09
CA LEU A 52 6.35 -0.33 0.76
C LEU A 52 5.90 0.90 -0.01
N ARG A 53 6.35 2.06 0.45
CA ARG A 53 6.00 3.36 -0.13
C ARG A 53 7.25 4.08 -0.58
N PHE A 54 7.13 4.74 -1.72
CA PHE A 54 8.07 5.72 -2.21
C PHE A 54 7.46 7.12 -2.01
N TRP A 55 8.29 8.04 -1.55
CA TRP A 55 7.94 9.43 -1.29
C TRP A 55 8.90 10.33 -2.05
N ASP A 56 8.39 11.04 -3.05
CA ASP A 56 9.12 12.14 -3.69
C ASP A 56 8.84 13.41 -2.87
N ILE A 57 9.88 13.89 -2.17
CA ILE A 57 9.73 15.02 -1.24
C ILE A 57 9.55 16.34 -2.01
N GLY A 58 10.06 16.43 -3.24
CA GLY A 58 9.94 17.62 -4.08
C GLY A 58 8.64 17.69 -4.87
N ARG A 59 8.06 16.53 -5.20
CA ARG A 59 6.84 16.37 -6.01
C ARG A 59 5.99 15.24 -5.46
N ILE A 60 5.22 15.53 -4.43
CA ILE A 60 4.49 14.51 -3.68
C ILE A 60 3.56 13.66 -4.57
N GLU A 61 3.08 14.21 -5.68
CA GLU A 61 2.26 13.53 -6.69
C GLU A 61 2.95 12.32 -7.36
N ASN A 62 4.28 12.25 -7.32
CA ASN A 62 5.07 11.11 -7.80
C ASN A 62 5.20 9.99 -6.75
N SER A 63 4.68 10.21 -5.54
CA SER A 63 4.73 9.23 -4.45
C SER A 63 3.71 8.11 -4.65
N GLY A 64 3.99 6.94 -4.10
CA GLY A 64 3.13 5.78 -4.31
C GLY A 64 3.48 4.57 -3.45
N VAL A 65 2.53 3.65 -3.34
CA VAL A 65 2.77 2.29 -2.83
C VAL A 65 3.23 1.44 -4.00
N TYR A 66 4.42 0.86 -3.90
CA TYR A 66 4.97 -0.02 -4.94
C TYR A 66 4.95 -1.50 -4.55
N SER A 67 4.71 -1.83 -3.28
CA SER A 67 4.45 -3.20 -2.83
C SER A 67 3.43 -3.23 -1.68
N GLY A 68 2.63 -4.31 -1.62
CA GLY A 68 1.62 -4.54 -0.58
C GLY A 68 0.25 -3.91 -0.84
N LEU A 69 0.02 -3.30 -2.01
CA LEU A 69 -1.31 -2.86 -2.41
C LEU A 69 -2.10 -4.04 -3.01
N LEU A 70 -3.27 -4.34 -2.46
CA LEU A 70 -4.15 -5.36 -3.03
C LEU A 70 -4.84 -4.86 -4.30
N PRO A 71 -5.14 -5.70 -5.30
CA PRO A 71 -5.76 -5.25 -6.55
C PRO A 71 -7.12 -4.57 -6.40
N ASP A 72 -7.89 -4.96 -5.37
CA ASP A 72 -9.20 -4.37 -5.08
C ASP A 72 -9.11 -3.18 -4.11
N GLU A 73 -7.91 -2.85 -3.62
CA GLU A 73 -7.69 -1.72 -2.71
C GLU A 73 -7.53 -0.42 -3.51
N PRO A 74 -8.26 0.66 -3.16
CA PRO A 74 -8.13 1.92 -3.87
C PRO A 74 -6.75 2.55 -3.63
N LEU A 75 -6.18 3.15 -4.69
CA LEU A 75 -4.88 3.81 -4.59
C LEU A 75 -4.93 4.94 -3.55
N PRO A 76 -3.90 5.07 -2.69
CA PRO A 76 -3.79 6.20 -1.79
C PRO A 76 -3.58 7.49 -2.57
N THR A 77 -4.05 8.60 -2.00
CA THR A 77 -3.76 9.95 -2.51
C THR A 77 -2.72 10.60 -1.62
N TYR A 78 -1.73 11.25 -2.23
CA TYR A 78 -0.70 11.98 -1.50
C TYR A 78 -0.91 13.48 -1.64
N MET A 79 -0.73 14.22 -0.55
CA MET A 79 -0.95 15.66 -0.52
C MET A 79 0.10 16.36 0.34
N THR A 80 0.43 17.58 -0.06
CA THR A 80 1.26 18.50 0.71
C THR A 80 0.39 19.57 1.36
N SER A 81 0.70 19.92 2.60
CA SER A 81 0.11 21.05 3.32
C SER A 81 1.18 21.84 4.05
N HIS A 82 0.88 23.11 4.35
CA HIS A 82 1.78 24.02 5.07
C HIS A 82 1.08 24.56 6.32
N PRO A 83 1.08 23.81 7.44
CA PRO A 83 0.36 24.23 8.65
C PRO A 83 0.86 25.55 9.23
N THR A 84 2.17 25.81 9.09
CA THR A 84 2.82 27.05 9.51
C THR A 84 3.96 27.38 8.54
N THR A 85 4.44 28.63 8.56
CA THR A 85 5.59 29.04 7.75
C THR A 85 6.82 28.19 8.07
N GLY A 86 7.43 27.62 7.04
CA GLY A 86 8.64 26.79 7.18
C GLY A 86 8.37 25.33 7.55
N VAL A 87 7.11 24.93 7.75
CA VAL A 87 6.73 23.52 7.98
C VAL A 87 5.92 23.00 6.79
N THR A 88 6.42 21.93 6.19
CA THR A 88 5.73 21.21 5.11
C THR A 88 5.35 19.83 5.62
N VAL A 89 4.07 19.47 5.52
CA VAL A 89 3.56 18.15 5.88
C VAL A 89 3.08 17.46 4.63
N ASN A 90 3.78 16.37 4.31
CA ASN A 90 3.38 15.42 3.28
C ASN A 90 2.60 14.28 3.93
N ALA A 91 1.40 14.01 3.44
CA ALA A 91 0.50 13.02 4.02
C ALA A 91 -0.05 12.06 2.98
N GLU A 92 -0.09 10.79 3.33
CA GLU A 92 -0.85 9.76 2.63
C GLU A 92 -2.28 9.74 3.16
N LYS A 93 -3.26 9.80 2.27
CA LYS A 93 -4.67 9.58 2.57
C LYS A 93 -5.12 8.28 1.94
N SER A 94 -5.36 7.26 2.76
CA SER A 94 -6.01 6.04 2.31
C SER A 94 -7.41 6.37 1.79
N SER A 95 -7.71 6.00 0.55
CA SER A 95 -9.05 6.13 0.01
C SER A 95 -9.99 5.21 0.80
N ARG A 96 -10.91 5.80 1.56
CA ARG A 96 -11.96 5.01 2.22
C ARG A 96 -12.90 4.57 1.13
N HIS A 97 -13.10 3.26 0.98
CA HIS A 97 -14.27 2.76 0.26
C HIS A 97 -15.47 3.46 0.91
N THR A 98 -16.17 4.29 0.14
CA THR A 98 -17.46 4.82 0.56
C THR A 98 -18.35 3.60 0.68
N GLY A 99 -18.38 2.99 1.88
CA GLY A 99 -19.42 2.06 2.24
C GLY A 99 -20.71 2.74 1.87
N SER A 100 -21.50 2.07 1.03
CA SER A 100 -22.89 2.39 0.74
C SER A 100 -23.58 2.68 2.08
N GLY A 101 -23.60 3.96 2.45
CA GLY A 101 -24.30 4.44 3.63
C GLY A 101 -25.78 4.30 3.32
N GLY A 102 -26.48 3.51 4.14
CA GLY A 102 -27.92 3.37 4.10
C GLY A 102 -28.59 4.74 4.16
N GLY A 103 -29.09 5.19 3.01
CA GLY A 103 -30.11 6.22 2.92
C GLY A 103 -31.46 5.54 2.90
N ASN A 104 -32.15 5.56 4.03
CA ASN A 104 -33.60 5.39 4.06
C ASN A 104 -34.22 6.40 3.08
N ASN A 105 -34.99 5.90 2.12
CA ASN A 105 -36.15 6.62 1.61
C ASN A 105 -37.20 5.61 1.13
N ASP A 106 -38.34 5.69 1.80
CA ASP A 106 -39.62 5.12 1.44
C ASP A 106 -40.05 5.49 0.01
N GLY A 107 -40.78 4.57 -0.63
CA GLY A 107 -41.82 4.95 -1.57
C GLY A 107 -41.87 4.16 -2.89
N GLY A 108 -42.94 3.39 -3.05
CA GLY A 108 -43.59 3.22 -4.36
C GLY A 108 -43.32 1.90 -5.08
N GLY A 109 -44.29 0.99 -5.02
CA GLY A 109 -44.29 -0.21 -5.85
C GLY A 109 -44.56 0.07 -7.33
N SER A 110 -44.09 -0.82 -8.20
CA SER A 110 -44.75 -1.17 -9.47
C SER A 110 -44.03 -2.33 -10.18
N THR A 111 -44.86 -3.28 -10.60
CA THR A 111 -44.75 -4.34 -11.63
C THR A 111 -43.44 -4.51 -12.44
N GLY A 112 -42.88 -5.72 -12.32
CA GLY A 112 -42.62 -6.69 -13.40
C GLY A 112 -41.86 -6.25 -14.66
N THR A 113 -40.67 -6.82 -14.87
CA THR A 113 -40.27 -7.37 -16.17
C THR A 113 -39.17 -8.42 -16.01
N LYS A 114 -39.36 -9.60 -16.63
CA LYS A 114 -38.34 -10.65 -16.81
C LYS A 114 -37.22 -10.11 -17.71
N GLY A 115 -36.01 -9.98 -17.17
CA GLY A 115 -34.79 -9.63 -17.91
C GLY A 115 -33.71 -10.69 -17.68
N LYS A 116 -33.14 -11.18 -18.77
CA LYS A 116 -32.20 -12.32 -18.87
C LYS A 116 -31.01 -12.21 -17.92
N ASN A 117 -30.76 -13.28 -17.16
CA ASN A 117 -29.49 -13.55 -16.49
C ASN A 117 -28.36 -13.62 -17.53
N THR A 118 -27.63 -12.52 -17.70
CA THR A 118 -26.25 -12.56 -18.21
C THR A 118 -25.38 -13.01 -17.04
N ALA A 119 -25.11 -14.31 -17.00
CA ALA A 119 -24.15 -14.89 -16.08
C ALA A 119 -22.77 -14.27 -16.33
N SER A 120 -22.43 -13.21 -15.61
CA SER A 120 -21.05 -12.86 -15.31
C SER A 120 -20.52 -13.98 -14.40
N GLY A 121 -20.12 -15.08 -15.04
CA GLY A 121 -19.65 -16.27 -14.37
C GLY A 121 -18.50 -15.90 -13.44
N ARG A 122 -18.76 -15.95 -12.14
CA ARG A 122 -17.73 -15.79 -11.12
C ARG A 122 -16.58 -16.74 -11.48
N PRO A 123 -15.33 -16.27 -11.55
CA PRO A 123 -14.22 -17.09 -11.99
C PRO A 123 -14.16 -18.39 -11.17
N PRO A 124 -13.78 -19.52 -11.79
CA PRO A 124 -13.69 -20.80 -11.10
C PRO A 124 -12.89 -20.69 -9.81
N ARG A 125 -13.29 -21.42 -8.78
CA ARG A 125 -12.61 -21.40 -7.47
C ARG A 125 -11.11 -21.66 -7.59
N SER A 126 -10.69 -22.53 -8.50
CA SER A 126 -9.27 -22.79 -8.81
C SER A 126 -8.54 -21.56 -9.35
N THR A 127 -9.17 -20.77 -10.22
CA THR A 127 -8.63 -19.51 -10.75
C THR A 127 -8.50 -18.45 -9.65
N VAL A 128 -9.51 -18.32 -8.78
CA VAL A 128 -9.48 -17.41 -7.63
C VAL A 128 -8.37 -17.80 -6.64
N ILE A 129 -8.24 -19.10 -6.34
CA ILE A 129 -7.16 -19.60 -5.48
C ILE A 129 -5.79 -19.31 -6.09
N SER A 130 -5.62 -19.57 -7.39
CA SER A 130 -4.34 -19.32 -8.07
C SER A 130 -3.98 -17.83 -8.06
N MET A 131 -4.95 -16.95 -8.29
CA MET A 131 -4.77 -15.49 -8.22
C MET A 131 -4.38 -15.03 -6.81
N MET A 132 -5.06 -15.54 -5.77
CA MET A 132 -4.73 -15.26 -4.38
C MET A 132 -3.34 -15.79 -4.00
N GLN A 133 -2.97 -16.98 -4.48
CA GLN A 133 -1.63 -17.55 -4.28
C GLN A 133 -0.54 -16.70 -4.93
N GLN A 134 -0.78 -16.18 -6.13
CA GLN A 134 0.16 -15.25 -6.78
C GLN A 134 0.31 -13.94 -6.01
N GLN A 135 -0.77 -13.43 -5.38
CA GLN A 135 -0.69 -12.22 -4.57
C GLN A 135 0.16 -12.41 -3.31
N LEU A 136 0.08 -13.59 -2.66
CA LEU A 136 0.90 -13.91 -1.49
C LEU A 136 2.40 -13.89 -1.78
N LEU A 137 2.80 -13.99 -3.05
CA LEU A 137 4.19 -13.96 -3.50
C LEU A 137 4.68 -12.55 -3.88
N GLN A 138 3.82 -11.53 -3.86
CA GLN A 138 4.14 -10.18 -4.37
C GLN A 138 4.40 -9.15 -3.25
N SER A 139 4.13 -9.51 -2.00
CA SER A 139 4.28 -8.61 -0.86
C SER A 139 4.67 -9.33 0.42
N HIS A 140 5.16 -8.56 1.39
CA HIS A 140 5.38 -9.06 2.74
C HIS A 140 4.08 -9.56 3.39
N LEU A 141 4.19 -10.65 4.15
CA LEU A 141 3.07 -11.23 4.90
C LEU A 141 3.14 -10.89 6.40
N ASP A 142 4.26 -10.33 6.85
CA ASP A 142 4.49 -9.82 8.19
C ASP A 142 5.05 -8.38 8.13
N ALA A 143 5.17 -7.72 9.28
CA ALA A 143 5.64 -6.35 9.39
C ALA A 143 7.04 -6.19 8.78
N VAL A 144 7.19 -5.21 7.87
CA VAL A 144 8.49 -4.82 7.33
C VAL A 144 9.31 -4.19 8.46
N LEU A 145 10.51 -4.69 8.68
CA LEU A 145 11.38 -4.26 9.77
C LEU A 145 12.56 -3.43 9.30
N ASP A 146 13.05 -3.67 8.09
CA ASP A 146 14.15 -2.91 7.51
C ASP A 146 14.01 -2.80 5.98
N LEU A 147 14.60 -1.75 5.43
CA LEU A 147 14.60 -1.46 4.00
C LEU A 147 15.85 -0.67 3.63
N VAL A 148 16.49 -1.05 2.53
CA VAL A 148 17.67 -0.37 1.98
C VAL A 148 17.50 -0.17 0.46
N ILE A 149 18.12 0.90 -0.05
CA ILE A 149 18.28 1.12 -1.49
C ILE A 149 19.73 0.82 -1.87
N ILE A 150 19.89 0.03 -2.93
CA ILE A 150 21.17 -0.24 -3.57
C ILE A 150 21.19 0.56 -4.86
N GLU A 151 22.17 1.42 -5.09
CA GLU A 151 22.26 2.24 -6.31
C GLU A 151 23.12 1.60 -7.41
N TYR A 152 24.06 0.72 -7.03
CA TYR A 152 25.00 0.06 -7.93
C TYR A 152 25.01 -1.46 -7.70
N PRO A 153 25.03 -2.31 -8.75
CA PRO A 153 25.09 -1.98 -10.17
C PRO A 153 23.74 -1.62 -10.83
N TYR A 154 22.63 -1.93 -10.15
CA TYR A 154 21.27 -1.57 -10.57
C TYR A 154 20.53 -0.99 -9.37
N THR A 155 19.80 0.10 -9.58
CA THR A 155 18.98 0.69 -8.52
C THR A 155 17.90 -0.30 -8.11
N MET A 156 17.93 -0.74 -6.86
CA MET A 156 16.98 -1.71 -6.30
C MET A 156 16.61 -1.34 -4.88
N SER A 157 15.38 -1.66 -4.49
CA SER A 157 14.98 -1.68 -3.08
C SER A 157 15.05 -3.11 -2.54
N VAL A 158 15.61 -3.26 -1.34
CA VAL A 158 15.64 -4.53 -0.61
C VAL A 158 14.95 -4.33 0.71
N SER A 159 13.94 -5.14 1.00
CA SER A 159 13.15 -5.07 2.22
C SER A 159 13.06 -6.41 2.92
N VAL A 160 12.96 -6.38 4.25
CA VAL A 160 12.87 -7.59 5.08
C VAL A 160 11.71 -7.48 6.05
N ASP A 161 11.00 -8.59 6.27
CA ASP A 161 9.96 -8.67 7.31
C ASP A 161 10.37 -9.50 8.52
N ARG A 162 9.52 -9.44 9.54
CA ARG A 162 9.68 -10.19 10.81
C ARG A 162 9.71 -11.71 10.62
N SER A 163 9.11 -12.24 9.56
CA SER A 163 9.13 -13.67 9.26
C SER A 163 10.44 -14.13 8.60
N GLY A 164 11.34 -13.19 8.29
CA GLY A 164 12.61 -13.46 7.63
C GLY A 164 12.50 -13.50 6.10
N VAL A 165 11.40 -13.05 5.52
CA VAL A 165 11.24 -12.94 4.06
C VAL A 165 11.95 -11.70 3.58
N VAL A 166 12.67 -11.84 2.46
CA VAL A 166 13.38 -10.75 1.78
C VAL A 166 12.74 -10.53 0.42
N PHE A 167 12.37 -9.29 0.12
CA PHE A 167 11.96 -8.88 -1.22
C PHE A 167 13.01 -7.96 -1.83
N VAL A 168 13.20 -8.11 -3.14
CA VAL A 168 14.06 -7.26 -3.96
C VAL A 168 13.21 -6.74 -5.11
N PHE A 169 13.07 -5.42 -5.21
CA PHE A 169 12.37 -4.76 -6.31
C PHE A 169 13.34 -3.90 -7.12
N GLN A 170 13.24 -3.98 -8.43
CA GLN A 170 13.94 -3.13 -9.40
C GLN A 170 12.94 -2.20 -10.08
#